data_AF-A0A094DFT8-F1
#
_entry.id   AF-A0A094DFT8-F1
#
_cell.length_a   1.000
_cell.length_b   1.000
_cell.length_c   1.000
_cell.angle_alpha   90.00
_cell.angle_beta   90.00
_cell.angle_gamma   90.00
#
_symmetry.space_group_name_H-M   'P 1'
#
loop_
_entity.id
_entity.type
_entity.pdbx_description
1 polymer ?
#
loop_
_entity_poly.entity_id
_entity_poly.type
_entity_poly.pdbx_seq_one_letter_code
_entity_poly.pdbx_strand_id
1 'polypeptide(L)'
;MLRQVQYIALFILAVEATAWSHVDMDLRHEFGHVLVPRQSTNLQTFTEALGGAEAEPITNTGDPERPFQVGDDTFDDFKSAARRTCDNQKNACAKIANDDDKSNGLEVSDCDKQRDDCKSAQDKATVTSFDSSASSQAQVVTSDDEFTYFCDP
;
A
#
# COMPACT_ATOMS: atom_id res chain seq x y z
N MET A 1 28.37 -24.46 47.85
CA MET A 1 28.84 -25.27 46.71
C MET A 1 29.03 -24.33 45.52
N LEU A 2 30.26 -23.85 45.31
CA LEU A 2 30.68 -23.05 44.16
C LEU A 2 31.08 -24.01 43.03
N ARG A 3 30.43 -23.92 41.85
CA ARG A 3 30.98 -24.24 40.52
C ARG A 3 29.83 -24.28 39.49
N GLN A 4 29.57 -23.16 38.84
CA GLN A 4 29.35 -23.13 37.38
C GLN A 4 29.84 -21.76 36.90
N VAL A 5 31.16 -21.66 36.92
CA VAL A 5 31.96 -20.59 36.32
C VAL A 5 31.78 -20.70 34.80
N GLN A 6 31.13 -19.70 34.23
CA GLN A 6 31.68 -18.88 33.16
C GLN A 6 32.69 -19.56 32.23
N TYR A 7 32.21 -20.04 31.08
CA TYR A 7 33.02 -20.20 29.88
C TYR A 7 32.13 -19.88 28.66
N ILE A 8 32.41 -18.77 27.97
CA ILE A 8 33.03 -18.75 26.61
C ILE A 8 31.96 -18.99 25.53
N ALA A 9 31.77 -18.19 24.49
CA ALA A 9 32.36 -16.94 24.02
C ALA A 9 31.37 -16.41 22.96
N LEU A 10 31.07 -15.11 22.97
CA LEU A 10 31.47 -14.19 21.91
C LEU A 10 31.93 -14.89 20.61
N PHE A 11 30.98 -15.23 19.74
CA PHE A 11 31.24 -15.33 18.30
C PHE A 11 30.95 -13.97 17.67
N ILE A 12 31.89 -13.05 17.83
CA ILE A 12 32.12 -11.98 16.86
C ILE A 12 33.13 -12.55 15.87
N LEU A 13 32.67 -12.90 14.68
CA LEU A 13 33.51 -12.89 13.49
C LEU A 13 32.86 -11.97 12.48
N ALA A 14 33.50 -10.82 12.32
CA ALA A 14 33.40 -10.00 11.14
C ALA A 14 33.82 -10.87 9.93
N VAL A 15 32.96 -10.94 8.93
CA VAL A 15 33.42 -11.17 7.55
C VAL A 15 33.37 -9.81 6.88
N GLU A 16 34.57 -9.42 6.44
CA GLU A 16 34.90 -8.19 5.78
C GLU A 16 34.16 -8.04 4.43
N ALA A 17 34.11 -6.80 3.98
CA ALA A 17 33.50 -6.35 2.75
C ALA A 17 33.88 -7.21 1.54
N THR A 18 32.87 -7.63 0.79
CA THR A 18 32.99 -7.67 -0.66
C THR A 18 32.02 -6.66 -1.24
N ALA A 19 32.57 -5.50 -1.59
CA ALA A 19 32.03 -4.69 -2.66
C ALA A 19 31.95 -5.57 -3.90
N TRP A 20 30.73 -5.87 -4.35
CA TRP A 20 30.49 -6.30 -5.72
C TRP A 20 29.92 -5.09 -6.45
N SER A 21 30.82 -4.50 -7.22
CA SER A 21 30.58 -3.68 -8.39
C SER A 21 29.22 -3.92 -9.04
N HIS A 22 28.50 -2.82 -9.26
CA HIS A 22 27.75 -2.47 -10.46
C HIS A 22 27.29 -3.65 -11.32
N VAL A 23 26.00 -3.94 -11.21
CA VAL A 23 25.26 -4.38 -12.38
C VAL A 23 24.30 -3.24 -12.74
N ASP A 24 24.83 -2.24 -13.42
CA ASP A 24 24.05 -1.43 -14.35
C ASP A 24 23.51 -2.41 -15.39
N MET A 25 22.29 -2.92 -15.16
CA MET A 25 21.53 -3.59 -16.20
C MET A 25 20.86 -2.51 -17.05
N ASP A 26 21.69 -1.86 -17.85
CA ASP A 26 21.27 -1.16 -19.04
C ASP A 26 20.82 -2.20 -20.08
N LEU A 27 19.57 -2.62 -19.95
CA LEU A 27 18.85 -3.40 -20.94
C LEU A 27 17.74 -2.54 -21.55
N ARG A 28 18.10 -1.35 -22.07
CA ARG A 28 17.19 -0.47 -22.83
C ARG A 28 17.57 -0.36 -24.30
N HIS A 29 17.81 -1.50 -24.94
CA HIS A 29 17.76 -1.55 -26.40
C HIS A 29 17.01 -2.81 -26.87
N GLU A 30 15.97 -2.57 -27.66
CA GLU A 30 15.34 -3.49 -28.63
C GLU A 30 14.09 -4.34 -28.31
N PHE A 31 13.53 -4.38 -27.11
CA PHE A 31 12.18 -4.97 -26.96
C PHE A 31 11.16 -3.95 -26.50
N GLY A 32 10.44 -3.41 -27.49
CA GLY A 32 9.19 -2.69 -27.29
C GLY A 32 8.22 -3.54 -26.47
N HIS A 33 7.51 -2.88 -25.57
CA HIS A 33 6.60 -3.43 -24.56
C HIS A 33 7.31 -4.02 -23.33
N VAL A 34 7.91 -3.13 -22.54
CA VAL A 34 8.09 -3.38 -21.09
C VAL A 34 6.69 -3.58 -20.51
N LEU A 35 6.34 -4.82 -20.21
CA LEU A 35 5.19 -5.15 -19.38
C LEU A 35 5.53 -4.68 -17.96
N VAL A 36 5.24 -3.42 -17.65
CA VAL A 36 5.30 -2.91 -16.29
C VAL A 36 4.26 -3.72 -15.50
N PRO A 37 4.64 -4.47 -14.45
CA PRO A 37 3.66 -5.14 -13.62
C PRO A 37 2.74 -4.06 -13.04
N ARG A 38 1.46 -4.10 -13.41
CA ARG A 38 0.42 -3.27 -12.78
C ARG A 38 0.26 -3.76 -11.36
N GLN A 39 1.13 -3.31 -10.45
CA GLN A 39 0.91 -3.46 -9.02
C GLN A 39 -0.44 -2.79 -8.75
N SER A 40 -1.44 -3.59 -8.39
CA SER A 40 -2.73 -3.07 -7.96
C SER A 40 -2.53 -2.39 -6.61
N THR A 41 -2.11 -1.14 -6.64
CA THR A 41 -1.91 -0.34 -5.43
C THR A 41 -3.24 -0.24 -4.71
N ASN A 42 -3.25 -0.59 -3.42
CA ASN A 42 -4.39 -0.38 -2.55
C ASN A 42 -4.34 1.05 -2.01
N LEU A 43 -5.37 1.87 -2.28
CA LEU A 43 -5.48 3.22 -1.70
C LEU A 43 -6.14 3.22 -0.31
N GLN A 44 -6.57 2.06 0.18
CA GLN A 44 -7.09 1.89 1.53
C GLN A 44 -5.92 1.81 2.53
N THR A 45 -5.76 2.80 3.41
CA THR A 45 -4.58 2.93 4.30
C THR A 45 -4.81 2.49 5.75
N PHE A 46 -6.06 2.32 6.17
CA PHE A 46 -6.44 1.89 7.51
C PHE A 46 -6.29 0.37 7.66
N THR A 47 -5.43 -0.06 8.58
CA THR A 47 -5.06 -1.48 8.72
C THR A 47 -5.65 -2.16 9.95
N GLU A 48 -6.29 -1.43 10.86
CA GLU A 48 -6.88 -2.05 12.06
C GLU A 48 -8.09 -2.90 11.69
N ALA A 49 -8.24 -4.05 12.34
CA ALA A 49 -9.24 -5.07 12.03
C ALA A 49 -9.89 -5.64 13.29
N LEU A 50 -10.77 -4.86 13.91
CA LEU A 50 -11.52 -5.26 15.09
C LEU A 50 -12.36 -6.51 14.81
N GLY A 51 -12.25 -7.51 15.69
CA GLY A 51 -12.88 -8.82 15.47
C GLY A 51 -12.35 -9.59 14.27
N GLY A 52 -11.26 -9.14 13.63
CA GLY A 52 -10.75 -9.69 12.38
C GLY A 52 -11.42 -9.13 11.12
N ALA A 53 -12.24 -8.08 11.24
CA ALA A 53 -12.86 -7.42 10.09
C ALA A 53 -11.92 -6.39 9.46
N GLU A 54 -11.25 -6.78 8.38
CA GLU A 54 -10.39 -5.91 7.58
C GLU A 54 -11.21 -5.04 6.61
N ALA A 55 -10.71 -3.84 6.32
CA ALA A 55 -11.30 -2.96 5.31
C ALA A 55 -10.84 -3.40 3.91
N GLU A 56 -11.80 -3.53 2.99
CA GLU A 56 -11.55 -3.97 1.62
C GLU A 56 -10.61 -3.00 0.87
N PRO A 57 -9.75 -3.51 -0.03
CA PRO A 57 -8.85 -2.64 -0.77
C PRO A 57 -9.61 -1.73 -1.73
N ILE A 58 -9.07 -0.52 -1.95
CA ILE A 58 -9.50 0.37 -3.03
C ILE A 58 -8.53 0.15 -4.19
N THR A 59 -8.99 -0.51 -5.25
CA THR A 59 -8.16 -0.89 -6.41
C THR A 59 -8.57 -0.17 -7.68
N ASN A 60 -7.67 -0.15 -8.67
CA ASN A 60 -7.92 0.48 -9.96
C ASN A 60 -8.66 -0.45 -10.93
N THR A 61 -9.84 -0.07 -11.40
CA THR A 61 -10.65 -0.82 -12.39
C THR A 61 -10.03 -0.85 -13.79
N GLY A 62 -9.25 0.18 -14.13
CA GLY A 62 -8.81 0.47 -15.50
C GLY A 62 -9.80 1.29 -16.32
N ASP A 63 -11.00 1.57 -15.79
CA ASP A 63 -12.01 2.42 -16.41
C ASP A 63 -11.80 3.89 -15.96
N PRO A 64 -11.51 4.83 -16.88
CA PRO A 64 -11.33 6.23 -16.52
C PRO A 64 -12.60 6.91 -15.99
N GLU A 65 -13.80 6.42 -16.30
CA GLU A 65 -15.06 6.98 -15.79
C GLU A 65 -15.36 6.50 -14.36
N ARG A 66 -14.85 5.33 -13.98
CA ARG A 66 -15.07 4.72 -12.66
C ARG A 66 -13.79 4.04 -12.15
N PRO A 67 -12.73 4.81 -11.86
CA PRO A 67 -11.40 4.25 -11.64
C PRO A 67 -11.25 3.50 -10.32
N PHE A 68 -12.13 3.69 -9.34
CA PHE A 68 -12.01 3.09 -8.01
C PHE A 68 -12.94 1.88 -7.86
N GLN A 69 -12.43 0.79 -7.30
CA GLN A 69 -13.21 -0.41 -6.96
C GLN A 69 -13.03 -0.79 -5.49
N VAL A 70 -14.14 -1.17 -4.85
CA VAL A 70 -14.19 -1.76 -3.50
C VAL A 70 -15.15 -2.94 -3.55
N GLY A 71 -14.60 -4.15 -3.46
CA GLY A 71 -15.37 -5.37 -3.72
C GLY A 71 -15.97 -5.35 -5.14
N ASP A 72 -17.29 -5.51 -5.23
CA ASP A 72 -18.03 -5.46 -6.50
C ASP A 72 -18.51 -4.04 -6.88
N ASP A 73 -18.34 -3.07 -6.00
CA ASP A 73 -18.77 -1.69 -6.23
C ASP A 73 -17.65 -0.87 -6.88
N THR A 74 -18.02 -0.01 -7.82
CA THR A 74 -17.10 0.93 -8.48
C THR A 74 -17.49 2.39 -8.21
N PHE A 75 -16.57 3.33 -8.31
CA PHE A 75 -16.78 4.74 -7.99
C PHE A 75 -16.00 5.64 -8.96
N ASP A 76 -16.57 6.81 -9.23
CA ASP A 76 -15.96 7.90 -9.99
C ASP A 76 -15.00 8.76 -9.13
N ASP A 77 -15.18 8.76 -7.81
CA ASP A 77 -14.33 9.49 -6.87
C ASP A 77 -13.79 8.65 -5.70
N PHE A 78 -12.58 9.01 -5.25
CA PHE A 78 -11.88 8.32 -4.15
C PHE A 78 -12.65 8.41 -2.83
N LYS A 79 -13.28 9.54 -2.51
CA LYS A 79 -13.92 9.75 -1.21
C LYS A 79 -15.12 8.83 -1.04
N SER A 80 -15.88 8.60 -2.11
CA SER A 80 -16.98 7.63 -2.12
C SER A 80 -16.47 6.20 -1.93
N ALA A 81 -15.42 5.80 -2.67
CA ALA A 81 -14.78 4.49 -2.49
C ALA A 81 -14.24 4.30 -1.06
N ALA A 82 -13.55 5.32 -0.52
CA ALA A 82 -12.96 5.31 0.81
C ALA A 82 -14.01 5.20 1.92
N ARG A 83 -15.17 5.85 1.76
CA ARG A 83 -16.29 5.65 2.68
C ARG A 83 -16.86 4.24 2.57
N ARG A 84 -17.00 3.72 1.34
CA ARG A 84 -17.56 2.40 1.09
C ARG A 84 -16.76 1.30 1.79
N THR A 85 -15.43 1.31 1.64
CA THR A 85 -14.58 0.30 2.30
C THR A 85 -14.71 0.33 3.82
N CYS A 86 -14.75 1.51 4.45
CA CYS A 86 -14.97 1.63 5.90
C CYS A 86 -16.38 1.15 6.32
N ASP A 87 -17.40 1.43 5.52
CA ASP A 87 -18.77 0.97 5.81
C ASP A 87 -18.89 -0.56 5.64
N ASN A 88 -18.20 -1.14 4.66
CA ASN A 88 -18.11 -2.60 4.47
C ASN A 88 -17.39 -3.26 5.64
N GLN A 89 -16.27 -2.68 6.09
CA GLN A 89 -15.57 -3.12 7.30
C GLN A 89 -16.49 -3.13 8.52
N LYS A 90 -17.22 -2.03 8.76
CA LYS A 90 -18.18 -1.93 9.86
C LYS A 90 -19.24 -3.01 9.78
N ASN A 91 -19.75 -3.30 8.59
CA ASN A 91 -20.77 -4.33 8.40
C ASN A 91 -20.20 -5.73 8.67
N ALA A 92 -18.97 -6.01 8.27
CA ALA A 92 -18.28 -7.26 8.59
C ALA A 92 -18.03 -7.38 10.11
N CYS A 93 -17.53 -6.32 10.75
CA CYS A 93 -17.33 -6.26 12.20
C CYS A 93 -18.65 -6.47 12.94
N ALA A 94 -19.73 -5.79 12.53
CA ALA A 94 -21.04 -5.93 13.15
C ALA A 94 -21.62 -7.34 12.97
N LYS A 95 -21.36 -8.02 11.86
CA LYS A 95 -21.75 -9.43 11.70
C LYS A 95 -21.03 -10.31 12.73
N ILE A 96 -19.75 -10.06 12.99
CA ILE A 96 -18.96 -10.80 13.98
C ILE A 96 -19.45 -10.50 15.40
N ALA A 97 -19.73 -9.22 15.70
CA ALA A 97 -20.26 -8.79 16.99
C ALA A 97 -21.63 -9.43 17.32
N ASN A 98 -22.46 -9.66 16.30
CA ASN A 98 -23.77 -10.29 16.44
C ASN A 98 -23.73 -11.82 16.30
N ASP A 99 -22.57 -12.43 16.01
CA ASP A 99 -22.42 -13.87 15.87
C ASP A 99 -22.30 -14.52 17.27
N ASP A 100 -23.18 -15.46 17.59
CA ASP A 100 -23.31 -16.06 18.92
C ASP A 100 -22.04 -16.76 19.43
N ASP A 101 -21.14 -17.17 18.53
CA ASP A 101 -19.91 -17.94 18.85
C ASP A 101 -18.63 -17.09 18.89
N LYS A 102 -18.66 -15.80 18.51
CA LYS A 102 -17.43 -15.00 18.29
C LYS A 102 -17.37 -13.66 19.01
N SER A 103 -18.44 -13.23 19.69
CA SER A 103 -18.39 -11.99 20.46
C SER A 103 -17.68 -12.21 21.79
N ASN A 104 -16.34 -12.03 21.81
CA ASN A 104 -15.53 -11.91 23.02
C ASN A 104 -15.82 -10.60 23.78
N GLY A 105 -17.09 -10.22 23.92
CA GLY A 105 -17.52 -8.89 24.38
C GLY A 105 -17.37 -7.79 23.33
N LEU A 106 -17.33 -8.15 22.04
CA LEU A 106 -17.29 -7.18 20.94
C LEU A 106 -18.69 -6.60 20.70
N GLU A 107 -18.84 -5.30 20.82
CA GLU A 107 -20.11 -4.62 20.59
C GLU A 107 -20.16 -3.96 19.20
N VAL A 108 -21.38 -3.77 18.67
CA VAL A 108 -21.57 -3.05 17.40
C VAL A 108 -21.11 -1.58 17.51
N SER A 109 -21.18 -1.00 18.71
CA SER A 109 -20.65 0.33 19.04
C SER A 109 -19.14 0.43 18.81
N ASP A 110 -18.38 -0.62 19.10
CA ASP A 110 -16.94 -0.67 18.84
C ASP A 110 -16.66 -0.69 17.31
N CYS A 111 -17.50 -1.39 16.54
CA CYS A 111 -17.43 -1.39 15.08
C CYS A 111 -17.76 -0.01 14.48
N ASP A 112 -18.70 0.73 15.08
CA ASP A 112 -18.99 2.12 14.68
C ASP A 112 -17.79 3.03 14.95
N LYS A 113 -17.10 2.83 16.08
CA LYS A 113 -15.88 3.57 16.39
C LYS A 113 -14.75 3.26 15.40
N GLN A 114 -14.53 1.98 15.08
CA GLN A 114 -13.55 1.57 14.08
C GLN A 114 -13.84 2.22 12.71
N ARG A 115 -15.12 2.27 12.30
CA ARG A 115 -15.52 2.93 11.04
C ARG A 115 -15.13 4.40 11.02
N ASP A 116 -15.34 5.12 12.12
CA ASP A 116 -15.05 6.55 12.20
C ASP A 116 -13.53 6.80 12.18
N ASP A 117 -12.76 5.93 12.85
CA ASP A 117 -11.30 5.94 12.81
C ASP A 117 -10.78 5.62 11.37
N CYS A 118 -11.39 4.64 10.69
CA CYS A 118 -11.14 4.33 9.27
C CYS A 118 -11.41 5.54 8.36
N LYS A 119 -12.58 6.20 8.51
CA LYS A 119 -12.93 7.39 7.74
C LYS A 119 -11.95 8.54 8.01
N SER A 120 -11.53 8.73 9.25
CA SER A 120 -10.53 9.75 9.60
C SER A 120 -9.16 9.48 8.97
N ALA A 121 -8.74 8.21 8.90
CA ALA A 121 -7.51 7.83 8.22
C ALA A 121 -7.61 8.09 6.71
N GLN A 122 -8.73 7.72 6.11
CA GLN A 122 -9.00 7.95 4.69
C GLN A 122 -9.08 9.42 4.29
N ASP A 123 -9.69 10.26 5.13
CA ASP A 123 -9.73 11.71 4.91
C ASP A 123 -8.32 12.36 4.98
N LYS A 124 -7.34 11.68 5.59
CA LYS A 124 -5.93 12.10 5.67
C LYS A 124 -5.03 11.43 4.63
N ALA A 125 -5.58 10.58 3.76
CA ALA A 125 -4.80 9.90 2.74
C ALA A 125 -4.15 10.91 1.79
N THR A 126 -2.85 10.79 1.58
CA THR A 126 -2.07 11.67 0.69
C THR A 126 -2.08 11.18 -0.76
N VAL A 127 -2.36 9.89 -0.98
CA VAL A 127 -2.50 9.27 -2.30
C VAL A 127 -3.97 8.90 -2.49
N THR A 128 -4.66 9.66 -3.34
CA THR A 128 -6.10 9.52 -3.59
C THR A 128 -6.44 9.29 -5.05
N SER A 129 -5.43 9.03 -5.89
CA SER A 129 -5.60 8.66 -7.30
C SER A 129 -4.59 7.60 -7.72
N PHE A 130 -4.88 6.93 -8.83
CA PHE A 130 -4.00 5.89 -9.38
C PHE A 130 -3.01 6.42 -10.41
N ASP A 131 -3.03 7.72 -10.71
CA ASP A 131 -2.11 8.36 -11.66
C ASP A 131 -0.65 8.27 -11.19
N SER A 132 -0.45 8.05 -9.87
CA SER A 132 0.85 7.79 -9.26
C SER A 132 1.51 6.48 -9.72
N SER A 133 0.78 5.59 -10.40
CA SER A 133 1.39 4.40 -11.04
C SER A 133 2.13 4.72 -12.36
N ALA A 134 2.03 5.95 -12.88
CA ALA A 134 2.95 6.51 -13.88
C ALA A 134 4.16 7.24 -13.26
N SER A 135 4.24 7.29 -11.92
CA SER A 135 5.38 7.81 -11.15
C SER A 135 6.11 6.67 -10.41
N SER A 136 6.33 5.56 -11.11
CA SER A 136 7.67 4.96 -11.11
C SER A 136 8.48 5.53 -12.28
N GLN A 137 8.37 6.83 -12.52
CA GLN A 137 9.51 7.55 -13.04
C GLN A 137 10.47 7.66 -11.87
N ALA A 138 11.45 6.76 -11.84
CA ALA A 138 12.78 7.23 -11.50
C ALA A 138 13.00 8.50 -12.33
N GLN A 139 12.79 9.66 -11.72
CA GLN A 139 13.22 10.94 -12.26
C GLN A 139 14.74 10.86 -12.23
N VAL A 140 15.33 10.26 -13.26
CA VAL A 140 16.71 10.58 -13.62
C VAL A 140 16.61 11.94 -14.28
N VAL A 141 16.75 12.98 -13.46
CA VAL A 141 17.13 14.30 -13.94
C VAL A 141 18.54 14.13 -14.50
N THR A 142 18.67 13.74 -15.77
CA THR A 142 19.94 13.90 -16.48
C THR A 142 20.05 15.38 -16.76
N SER A 143 20.89 16.05 -15.98
CA SER A 143 21.25 17.45 -16.21
C SER A 143 22.21 17.43 -17.39
N ASP A 144 21.70 17.47 -18.63
CA ASP A 144 22.54 17.78 -19.78
C ASP A 144 21.72 18.64 -20.75
N ASP A 145 22.02 19.93 -20.69
CA ASP A 145 21.82 20.91 -21.75
C ASP A 145 22.17 20.31 -23.12
N GLU A 146 21.18 20.21 -24.02
CA GLU A 146 21.28 20.49 -25.48
C GLU A 146 20.09 19.86 -26.23
N PHE A 147 19.00 20.62 -26.37
CA PHE A 147 18.26 20.59 -27.63
C PHE A 147 17.81 22.00 -27.96
N THR A 148 18.73 22.74 -28.55
CA THR A 148 18.46 23.93 -29.34
C THR A 148 17.40 23.61 -30.40
N TYR A 149 16.15 24.00 -30.13
CA TYR A 149 15.16 24.19 -31.19
C TYR A 149 14.62 25.61 -31.11
N PHE A 150 15.51 26.52 -31.48
CA PHE A 150 15.18 27.86 -31.93
C PHE A 150 14.43 27.71 -33.25
N CYS A 151 13.11 27.88 -33.21
CA CYS A 151 12.32 28.09 -34.42
C CYS A 151 11.40 29.28 -34.17
N ASP A 152 11.97 30.47 -34.38
CA ASP A 152 11.22 31.67 -34.70
C ASP A 152 12.07 32.49 -35.70
N PRO A 153 11.63 32.65 -36.96
CA PRO A 153 11.90 33.83 -37.75
C PRO A 153 10.73 34.81 -37.78
#